data_AF-Q0IVD2-F1
#
_entry.id   AF-Q0IVD2-F1
#
_cell.length_a   1.000
_cell.length_b   1.000
_cell.length_c   1.000
_cell.angle_alpha   90.00
_cell.angle_beta   90.00
_cell.angle_gamma   90.00
#
_symmetry.space_group_name_H-M   'P 1'
#
loop_
_entity.id
_entity.type
_entity.pdbx_description
1 polymer ?
#
loop_
_entity_poly.entity_id
_entity_poly.type
_entity_poly.pdbx_seq_one_letter_code
_entity_poly.pdbx_strand_id
1 'polypeptide(L)'
;MGDNLMDKVNALGERLKVSGAEVSRKMSAGVSNMSFKMKEFFQGQNMADKIVDEATLETMDAPDWATNLEICDMVNTGNVNSIELIRAIKRRIMLKNPRVQYLALVLLETVVKNCEKAFSEIAAERVLDEMVKLIDDPQTVVNNRNKALMLIEAWGESGDELRYLPVYEETYKSLRSRGIRFPGRDDEKNSPRTKDGTVGKRAGSGADELLQDLDDMIFGKKGGTSSQQDRKEQKDDFISF
;
A
#
# COMPACT_ATOMS: atom_id res chain seq x y z
N MET A 1 5.08 1.46 -83.16
CA MET A 1 5.50 2.28 -81.99
C MET A 1 4.57 2.12 -80.77
N GLY A 2 3.66 1.12 -80.72
CA GLY A 2 2.70 0.95 -79.61
C GLY A 2 3.14 -0.01 -78.48
N ASP A 3 4.06 -0.93 -78.77
CA ASP A 3 4.29 -2.09 -77.88
C ASP A 3 5.02 -1.73 -76.57
N ASN A 4 5.79 -0.63 -76.57
CA ASN A 4 6.57 -0.21 -75.40
C ASN A 4 5.72 0.45 -74.29
N LEU A 5 4.47 0.85 -74.58
CA LEU A 5 3.58 1.47 -73.60
C LEU A 5 2.82 0.42 -72.79
N MET A 6 2.40 -0.67 -73.43
CA MET A 6 1.60 -1.71 -72.78
C MET A 6 2.41 -2.46 -71.72
N ASP A 7 3.68 -2.74 -72.00
CA ASP A 7 4.60 -3.36 -71.04
C ASP A 7 4.86 -2.46 -69.81
N LYS A 8 4.94 -1.14 -70.00
CA LYS A 8 5.10 -0.19 -68.90
C LYS A 8 3.85 -0.10 -68.02
N VAL A 9 2.66 -0.14 -68.62
CA VAL A 9 1.39 -0.17 -67.87
C VAL A 9 1.25 -1.47 -67.09
N ASN A 10 1.61 -2.60 -67.69
CA ASN A 10 1.60 -3.90 -67.01
C ASN A 10 2.60 -3.92 -65.84
N ALA A 11 3.84 -3.44 -66.05
CA ALA A 11 4.86 -3.37 -65.00
C ALA A 11 4.47 -2.42 -63.85
N LEU A 12 3.77 -1.32 -64.14
CA LEU A 12 3.24 -0.41 -63.11
C LEU A 12 2.08 -1.08 -62.34
N GLY A 13 1.22 -1.82 -63.05
CA GLY A 13 0.12 -2.58 -62.46
C GLY A 13 0.59 -3.68 -61.51
N GLU A 14 1.65 -4.40 -61.86
CA GLU A 14 2.26 -5.42 -60.98
C GLU A 14 2.90 -4.79 -59.74
N ARG A 15 3.63 -3.68 -59.89
CA ARG A 15 4.19 -2.95 -58.74
C ARG A 15 3.13 -2.45 -57.76
N LEU A 16 1.98 -1.98 -58.27
CA LEU A 16 0.88 -1.53 -57.42
C LEU A 16 0.22 -2.71 -56.66
N LYS A 17 0.07 -3.88 -57.29
CA LYS A 17 -0.43 -5.09 -56.62
C LYS A 17 0.51 -5.58 -55.52
N VAL A 18 1.82 -5.58 -55.77
CA VAL A 18 2.83 -5.95 -54.78
C VAL A 18 2.83 -4.96 -53.60
N SER A 19 2.75 -3.66 -53.89
CA SER A 19 2.67 -2.60 -52.88
C SER A 19 1.42 -2.74 -52.00
N GLY A 20 0.24 -3.00 -52.60
CA GLY A 20 -1.01 -3.17 -51.85
C GLY A 20 -0.98 -4.36 -50.88
N ALA A 21 -0.42 -5.50 -51.31
CA ALA A 21 -0.32 -6.70 -50.46
C ALA A 21 0.69 -6.53 -49.31
N GLU A 22 1.74 -5.74 -49.50
CA GLU A 22 2.74 -5.47 -48.47
C GLU A 22 2.23 -4.45 -47.43
N VAL A 23 1.51 -3.42 -47.88
CA VAL A 23 0.85 -2.45 -46.99
C VAL A 23 -0.23 -3.13 -46.15
N SER A 24 -1.05 -4.02 -46.73
CA SER A 24 -2.07 -4.76 -45.99
C SER A 24 -1.46 -5.67 -44.91
N ARG A 25 -0.36 -6.38 -45.21
CA ARG A 25 0.37 -7.17 -44.20
C ARG A 25 0.96 -6.31 -43.10
N LYS A 26 1.55 -5.15 -43.42
CA LYS A 26 2.11 -4.23 -42.42
C LYS A 26 1.02 -3.61 -41.53
N MET A 27 -0.13 -3.27 -42.10
CA MET A 27 -1.30 -2.80 -41.33
C MET A 27 -1.87 -3.91 -40.44
N SER A 28 -2.01 -5.13 -40.95
CA SER A 28 -2.52 -6.27 -40.18
C SER A 28 -1.59 -6.63 -39.02
N ALA A 29 -0.27 -6.63 -39.23
CA ALA A 29 0.73 -6.84 -38.18
C ALA A 29 0.69 -5.74 -37.09
N GLY A 30 0.45 -4.48 -37.48
CA GLY A 30 0.28 -3.36 -36.56
C GLY A 30 -0.99 -3.49 -35.70
N VAL A 31 -2.10 -3.91 -36.32
CA VAL A 31 -3.39 -4.11 -35.63
C VAL A 31 -3.36 -5.35 -34.74
N SER A 32 -2.72 -6.44 -35.15
CA SER A 32 -2.59 -7.64 -34.30
C SER A 32 -1.75 -7.39 -33.06
N ASN A 33 -0.66 -6.61 -33.15
CA ASN A 33 0.13 -6.23 -31.98
C ASN A 33 -0.64 -5.30 -31.03
N MET A 34 -1.45 -4.39 -31.58
CA MET A 34 -2.27 -3.47 -30.77
C MET A 34 -3.46 -4.19 -30.13
N SER A 35 -4.06 -5.17 -30.82
CA SER A 35 -5.13 -6.03 -30.29
C SER A 35 -4.62 -6.94 -29.17
N PHE A 36 -3.42 -7.52 -29.32
CA PHE A 36 -2.82 -8.33 -28.25
C PHE A 36 -2.54 -7.48 -27.00
N LYS A 37 -2.00 -6.26 -27.18
CA LYS A 37 -1.80 -5.30 -26.08
C LYS A 37 -3.12 -4.87 -25.44
N MET A 38 -4.15 -4.52 -26.22
CA MET A 38 -5.45 -4.14 -25.65
C MET A 38 -6.14 -5.29 -24.92
N LYS A 39 -6.00 -6.53 -25.40
CA LYS A 39 -6.59 -7.71 -24.77
C LYS A 39 -5.94 -8.02 -23.42
N GLU A 40 -4.61 -7.86 -23.30
CA GLU A 40 -3.94 -7.92 -22.00
C GLU A 40 -4.35 -6.78 -21.06
N PHE A 41 -4.64 -5.59 -21.60
CA PHE A 41 -5.10 -4.46 -20.79
C PHE A 41 -6.55 -4.56 -20.28
N PHE A 42 -7.40 -5.47 -20.81
CA PHE A 42 -8.85 -5.44 -20.55
C PHE A 42 -9.53 -6.77 -20.19
N GLN A 43 -8.87 -7.94 -20.30
CA GLN A 43 -9.53 -9.26 -20.18
C GLN A 43 -9.11 -10.17 -19.02
N GLY A 44 -8.43 -9.65 -18.00
CA GLY A 44 -8.46 -10.24 -16.67
C GLY A 44 -8.83 -9.13 -15.70
N GLN A 45 -9.78 -9.35 -14.81
CA GLN A 45 -9.70 -8.67 -13.51
C GLN A 45 -8.26 -8.90 -13.06
N ASN A 46 -7.46 -7.83 -13.03
CA ASN A 46 -6.02 -7.91 -12.93
C ASN A 46 -5.70 -8.84 -11.75
N MET A 47 -4.84 -9.86 -11.94
CA MET A 47 -4.47 -10.78 -10.87
C MET A 47 -4.05 -10.00 -9.61
N ALA A 48 -3.37 -8.87 -9.80
CA ALA A 48 -3.01 -7.94 -8.75
C ALA A 48 -4.22 -7.31 -8.05
N ASP A 49 -5.28 -6.91 -8.77
CA ASP A 49 -6.51 -6.41 -8.15
C ASP A 49 -7.16 -7.48 -7.29
N LYS A 50 -7.27 -8.71 -7.80
CA LYS A 50 -7.92 -9.80 -7.07
C LYS A 50 -7.23 -10.11 -5.75
N ILE A 51 -5.91 -10.33 -5.77
CA ILE A 51 -5.16 -10.68 -4.55
C ILE A 51 -5.14 -9.50 -3.55
N VAL A 52 -5.12 -8.26 -4.04
CA VAL A 52 -5.17 -7.08 -3.17
C VAL A 52 -6.56 -6.89 -2.57
N ASP A 53 -7.62 -7.11 -3.33
CA ASP A 53 -9.00 -7.08 -2.83
C ASP A 53 -9.20 -8.14 -1.73
N GLU A 54 -8.70 -9.36 -1.94
CA GLU A 54 -8.73 -10.47 -0.99
C GLU A 54 -7.92 -10.16 0.29
N ALA A 55 -6.73 -9.57 0.18
CA ALA A 55 -5.89 -9.19 1.32
C ALA A 55 -6.41 -7.98 2.10
N THR A 56 -7.41 -7.27 1.58
CA THR A 56 -7.91 -6.00 2.17
C THR A 56 -9.44 -5.97 2.28
N LEU A 57 -10.07 -7.12 2.51
CA LEU A 57 -11.53 -7.21 2.68
C LEU A 57 -11.99 -6.40 3.92
N GLU A 58 -13.13 -5.72 3.77
CA GLU A 58 -13.72 -4.94 4.88
C GLU A 58 -14.17 -5.78 6.07
N THR A 59 -14.30 -7.10 5.88
CA THR A 59 -14.70 -8.07 6.90
C THR A 59 -13.53 -8.63 7.72
N MET A 60 -12.28 -8.36 7.32
CA MET A 60 -11.11 -8.87 8.04
C MET A 60 -10.85 -8.06 9.30
N ASP A 61 -10.61 -8.73 10.43
CA ASP A 61 -10.40 -8.05 11.71
C ASP A 61 -8.98 -7.51 11.92
N ALA A 62 -8.02 -8.12 11.25
CA ALA A 62 -6.60 -7.79 11.32
C ALA A 62 -5.94 -8.08 9.96
N PRO A 63 -4.72 -7.57 9.71
CA PRO A 63 -3.94 -7.97 8.55
C PRO A 63 -3.69 -9.48 8.55
N ASP A 64 -3.94 -10.14 7.42
CA ASP A 64 -3.51 -11.52 7.21
C ASP A 64 -2.06 -11.52 6.73
N TRP A 65 -1.14 -11.70 7.69
CA TRP A 65 0.29 -11.72 7.40
C TRP A 65 0.70 -12.87 6.48
N ALA A 66 0.00 -14.01 6.51
CA ALA A 66 0.31 -15.11 5.62
C ALA A 66 0.00 -14.71 4.17
N THR A 67 -1.20 -14.17 3.92
CA THR A 67 -1.60 -13.66 2.60
C THR A 67 -0.68 -12.52 2.14
N ASN A 68 -0.34 -11.56 3.01
CA ASN A 68 0.53 -10.44 2.66
C ASN A 68 1.94 -10.88 2.25
N LEU A 69 2.51 -11.87 2.95
CA LEU A 69 3.83 -12.42 2.62
C LEU A 69 3.78 -13.25 1.34
N GLU A 70 2.72 -14.03 1.13
CA GLU A 70 2.51 -14.76 -0.12
C GLU A 70 2.45 -13.81 -1.32
N ILE A 71 1.77 -12.66 -1.19
CA ILE A 71 1.76 -11.61 -2.22
C ILE A 71 3.17 -11.10 -2.51
N CYS A 72 4.00 -10.89 -1.48
CA CYS A 72 5.38 -10.46 -1.66
C CYS A 72 6.20 -11.53 -2.39
N ASP A 73 6.01 -12.81 -2.05
CA ASP A 73 6.65 -13.92 -2.75
C ASP A 73 6.23 -13.97 -4.21
N MET A 74 4.94 -13.80 -4.52
CA MET A 74 4.44 -13.77 -5.90
C MET A 74 5.06 -12.62 -6.72
N VAL A 75 5.29 -11.47 -6.11
CA VAL A 75 6.01 -10.36 -6.76
C VAL A 75 7.47 -10.70 -6.99
N ASN A 76 8.15 -11.23 -5.97
CA ASN A 76 9.58 -11.56 -6.03
C ASN A 76 9.88 -12.71 -7.02
N THR A 77 8.94 -13.63 -7.23
CA THR A 77 9.04 -14.68 -8.26
C THR A 77 8.56 -14.24 -9.65
N GLY A 78 8.01 -13.02 -9.77
CA GLY A 78 7.48 -12.49 -11.03
C GLY A 78 6.14 -13.07 -11.47
N ASN A 79 5.43 -13.80 -10.59
CA ASN A 79 4.08 -14.31 -10.85
C ASN A 79 3.04 -13.19 -10.85
N VAL A 80 3.31 -12.10 -10.12
CA VAL A 80 2.48 -10.89 -10.10
C VAL A 80 3.36 -9.71 -10.49
N ASN A 81 2.82 -8.87 -11.37
CA ASN A 81 3.48 -7.63 -11.75
C ASN A 81 3.44 -6.62 -10.59
N SER A 82 4.62 -6.18 -10.14
CA SER A 82 4.78 -5.28 -8.99
C SER A 82 4.10 -3.91 -9.18
N ILE A 83 4.23 -3.30 -10.36
CA ILE A 83 3.60 -2.00 -10.63
C ILE A 83 2.07 -2.09 -10.66
N GLU A 84 1.52 -3.23 -11.13
CA GLU A 84 0.09 -3.50 -11.09
C GLU A 84 -0.42 -3.72 -9.66
N LEU A 85 0.37 -4.40 -8.82
CA LEU A 85 0.10 -4.55 -7.39
C LEU A 85 0.06 -3.18 -6.69
N ILE A 86 1.07 -2.33 -6.90
CA ILE A 86 1.11 -0.98 -6.31
C ILE A 86 -0.11 -0.15 -6.75
N ARG A 87 -0.52 -0.25 -8.02
CA ARG A 87 -1.75 0.41 -8.52
C ARG A 87 -3.01 -0.12 -7.85
N ALA A 88 -3.11 -1.42 -7.61
CA ALA A 88 -4.24 -2.02 -6.90
C ALA A 88 -4.28 -1.56 -5.45
N ILE A 89 -3.15 -1.59 -4.73
CA ILE A 89 -3.05 -1.08 -3.35
C ILE A 89 -3.45 0.39 -3.28
N LYS A 90 -2.96 1.22 -4.22
CA LYS A 90 -3.34 2.63 -4.34
C LYS A 90 -4.86 2.82 -4.47
N ARG A 91 -5.53 2.02 -5.30
CA ARG A 91 -7.00 2.07 -5.43
C ARG A 91 -7.68 1.76 -4.09
N ARG A 92 -7.20 0.79 -3.32
CA ARG A 92 -7.74 0.47 -2.00
C ARG A 92 -7.56 1.61 -0.98
N ILE A 93 -6.40 2.29 -1.00
CA ILE A 93 -6.13 3.47 -0.15
C ILE A 93 -7.13 4.61 -0.44
N MET A 94 -7.52 4.78 -1.70
CA MET A 94 -8.48 5.81 -2.13
C MET A 94 -9.93 5.54 -1.72
N LEU A 95 -10.26 4.32 -1.28
CA LEU A 95 -11.59 3.99 -0.78
C LEU A 95 -11.86 4.66 0.57
N LYS A 96 -13.13 4.97 0.83
CA LYS A 96 -13.57 5.61 2.08
C LYS A 96 -13.83 4.63 3.22
N ASN A 97 -13.83 3.31 2.95
CA ASN A 97 -13.99 2.32 3.99
C ASN A 97 -12.73 2.31 4.89
N PRO A 98 -12.85 2.60 6.21
CA PRO A 98 -11.69 2.71 7.08
C PRO A 98 -10.90 1.41 7.21
N ARG A 99 -11.58 0.27 7.25
CA ARG A 99 -10.92 -1.04 7.37
C ARG A 99 -10.08 -1.33 6.14
N VAL A 100 -10.67 -1.20 4.95
CA VAL A 100 -9.98 -1.44 3.69
C VAL A 100 -8.77 -0.54 3.54
N GLN A 101 -8.94 0.75 3.84
CA GLN A 101 -7.86 1.74 3.75
C GLN A 101 -6.71 1.42 4.72
N TYR A 102 -7.00 1.01 5.96
CA TYR A 102 -5.97 0.60 6.92
C TYR A 102 -5.21 -0.64 6.45
N LEU A 103 -5.93 -1.69 6.04
CA LEU A 103 -5.32 -2.93 5.55
C LEU A 103 -4.46 -2.68 4.31
N ALA A 104 -4.89 -1.79 3.41
CA ALA A 104 -4.12 -1.39 2.24
C ALA A 104 -2.80 -0.68 2.62
N LEU A 105 -2.82 0.19 3.64
CA LEU A 105 -1.61 0.83 4.15
C LEU A 105 -0.64 -0.18 4.79
N VAL A 106 -1.16 -1.20 5.49
CA VAL A 106 -0.36 -2.30 6.06
C VAL A 106 0.23 -3.19 4.97
N LEU A 107 -0.56 -3.52 3.94
CA LEU A 107 -0.07 -4.29 2.79
C LEU A 107 1.01 -3.50 2.05
N LEU A 108 0.83 -2.19 1.82
CA LEU A 108 1.85 -1.33 1.23
C LEU A 108 3.16 -1.36 2.01
N GLU A 109 3.08 -1.25 3.34
CA GLU A 109 4.25 -1.36 4.22
C GLU A 109 4.94 -2.72 4.09
N THR A 110 4.17 -3.80 4.02
CA THR A 110 4.71 -5.15 3.88
C THR A 110 5.45 -5.29 2.55
N VAL A 111 4.86 -4.79 1.45
CA VAL A 111 5.45 -4.84 0.11
C VAL A 111 6.77 -4.06 0.07
N VAL A 112 6.85 -2.84 0.64
CA VAL A 112 8.12 -2.07 0.63
C VAL A 112 9.23 -2.72 1.44
N LYS A 113 8.88 -3.46 2.50
CA LYS A 113 9.86 -4.17 3.33
C LYS A 113 10.41 -5.44 2.66
N ASN A 114 9.69 -6.00 1.70
CA ASN A 114 10.00 -7.31 1.13
C ASN A 114 10.28 -7.30 -0.39
N CYS A 115 10.01 -6.20 -1.10
CA CYS A 115 10.15 -6.10 -2.56
C CYS A 115 11.06 -4.92 -2.96
N GLU A 116 12.23 -5.20 -3.55
CA GLU A 116 13.27 -4.19 -3.84
C GLU A 116 12.80 -3.01 -4.71
N LYS A 117 11.85 -3.24 -5.63
CA LYS A 117 11.35 -2.22 -6.58
C LYS A 117 10.20 -1.38 -6.03
N ALA A 118 9.66 -1.72 -4.86
CA ALA A 118 8.43 -1.12 -4.37
C ALA A 118 8.56 0.41 -4.18
N PHE A 119 9.68 0.90 -3.64
CA PHE A 119 9.88 2.34 -3.43
C PHE A 119 9.91 3.13 -4.74
N SER A 120 10.56 2.63 -5.80
CA SER A 120 10.57 3.35 -7.08
C SER A 120 9.20 3.34 -7.75
N GLU A 121 8.44 2.26 -7.59
CA GLU A 121 7.09 2.12 -8.14
C GLU A 121 6.04 2.96 -7.39
N ILE A 122 6.12 3.03 -6.07
CA ILE A 122 5.27 3.93 -5.24
C ILE A 122 5.47 5.39 -5.65
N ALA A 123 6.72 5.79 -5.90
CA ALA A 123 7.04 7.12 -6.41
C ALA A 123 6.49 7.33 -7.82
N ALA A 124 6.71 6.38 -8.74
CA ALA A 124 6.23 6.45 -10.13
C ALA A 124 4.70 6.51 -10.23
N GLU A 125 3.99 5.75 -9.39
CA GLU A 125 2.53 5.69 -9.34
C GLU A 125 1.89 6.80 -8.49
N ARG A 126 2.70 7.73 -7.94
CA ARG A 126 2.24 8.87 -7.14
C ARG A 126 1.34 8.43 -5.97
N VAL A 127 1.74 7.36 -5.28
CA VAL A 127 0.98 6.84 -4.13
C VAL A 127 1.02 7.82 -2.95
N LEU A 128 2.17 8.50 -2.76
CA LEU A 128 2.33 9.56 -1.75
C LEU A 128 1.27 10.67 -1.90
N ASP A 129 0.90 11.05 -3.12
CA ASP A 129 -0.14 12.06 -3.35
C ASP A 129 -1.50 11.63 -2.78
N GLU A 130 -1.87 10.36 -2.93
CA GLU A 130 -3.12 9.83 -2.37
C GLU A 130 -3.04 9.69 -0.85
N MET A 131 -1.86 9.35 -0.31
CA MET A 131 -1.64 9.33 1.14
C MET A 131 -1.74 10.73 1.75
N VAL A 132 -1.21 11.76 1.07
CA VAL A 132 -1.36 13.16 1.50
C VAL A 132 -2.83 13.58 1.46
N LYS A 133 -3.58 13.23 0.40
CA LYS A 133 -5.05 13.49 0.36
C LYS A 133 -5.79 12.78 1.49
N LEU A 134 -5.42 11.54 1.82
CA LEU A 134 -5.97 10.79 2.94
C LEU A 134 -5.71 11.52 4.26
N ILE A 135 -4.50 12.05 4.46
CA ILE A 135 -4.12 12.80 5.67
C ILE A 135 -4.92 14.10 5.78
N ASP A 136 -5.09 14.79 4.65
CA ASP A 136 -5.74 16.09 4.55
C ASP A 136 -7.27 16.02 4.63
N ASP A 137 -7.86 14.85 4.38
CA ASP A 137 -9.30 14.64 4.51
C ASP A 137 -9.72 14.63 5.99
N PRO A 138 -10.56 15.57 6.43
CA PRO A 138 -11.06 15.61 7.81
C PRO A 138 -11.89 14.39 8.21
N GLN A 139 -12.50 13.69 7.24
CA GLN A 139 -13.32 12.50 7.48
C GLN A 139 -12.50 11.23 7.66
N THR A 140 -11.20 11.26 7.37
CA THR A 140 -10.33 10.09 7.57
C THR A 140 -10.24 9.74 9.05
N VAL A 141 -10.44 8.45 9.35
CA VAL A 141 -10.29 7.89 10.70
C VAL A 141 -8.88 8.11 11.21
N VAL A 142 -8.76 8.52 12.48
CA VAL A 142 -7.49 8.91 13.12
C VAL A 142 -6.42 7.84 12.96
N ASN A 143 -6.75 6.57 13.16
CA ASN A 143 -5.80 5.47 13.04
C ASN A 143 -5.22 5.34 11.63
N ASN A 144 -6.03 5.54 10.59
CA ASN A 144 -5.58 5.49 9.20
C ASN A 144 -4.68 6.67 8.86
N ARG A 145 -5.06 7.87 9.33
CA ARG A 145 -4.24 9.08 9.21
C ARG A 145 -2.88 8.88 9.90
N ASN A 146 -2.89 8.38 11.13
CA ASN A 146 -1.67 8.10 11.90
C ASN A 146 -0.80 7.06 11.20
N LYS A 147 -1.39 5.97 10.68
CA LYS A 147 -0.65 4.96 9.91
C LYS A 147 0.03 5.56 8.69
N ALA A 148 -0.68 6.37 7.91
CA ALA A 148 -0.09 7.05 6.75
C ALA A 148 1.03 8.02 7.15
N LEU A 149 0.86 8.77 8.23
CA LEU A 149 1.89 9.68 8.76
C LEU A 149 3.14 8.91 9.21
N MET A 150 2.99 7.81 9.95
CA MET A 150 4.10 6.97 10.38
C MET A 150 4.91 6.42 9.20
N LEU A 151 4.23 5.98 8.13
CA LEU A 151 4.91 5.50 6.92
C LEU A 151 5.68 6.63 6.22
N ILE A 152 5.06 7.80 6.03
CA ILE A 152 5.70 8.95 5.38
C ILE A 152 6.90 9.44 6.20
N GLU A 153 6.79 9.46 7.52
CA GLU A 153 7.92 9.79 8.41
C GLU A 153 9.05 8.79 8.25
N ALA A 154 8.77 7.49 8.40
CA ALA A 154 9.80 6.46 8.29
C ALA A 154 10.56 6.54 6.96
N TRP A 155 9.85 6.70 5.84
CA TRP A 155 10.46 6.80 4.52
C TRP A 155 11.16 8.14 4.28
N GLY A 156 10.57 9.24 4.77
CA GLY A 156 11.16 10.57 4.66
C GLY A 156 12.45 10.74 5.48
N GLU A 157 12.62 9.94 6.54
CA GLU A 157 13.80 9.92 7.41
C GLU A 157 14.81 8.81 7.06
N SER A 158 14.53 7.96 6.07
CA SER A 158 15.46 6.90 5.62
C SER A 158 16.74 7.45 4.96
N GLY A 159 16.81 8.77 4.71
CA GLY A 159 18.03 9.52 4.39
C GLY A 159 18.87 8.91 3.27
N ASP A 160 19.87 8.12 3.63
CA ASP A 160 20.80 7.48 2.71
C ASP A 160 20.14 6.38 1.85
N GLU A 161 19.19 5.62 2.41
CA GLU A 161 18.57 4.48 1.71
C GLU A 161 17.68 4.93 0.54
N LEU A 162 16.98 6.07 0.69
CA LEU A 162 16.04 6.58 -0.31
C LEU A 162 16.50 7.89 -0.96
N ARG A 163 17.78 8.24 -0.83
CA ARG A 163 18.35 9.49 -1.38
C ARG A 163 18.11 9.68 -2.88
N TYR A 164 18.02 8.57 -3.62
CA TYR A 164 17.76 8.58 -5.06
C TYR A 164 16.28 8.82 -5.43
N LEU A 165 15.39 8.85 -4.43
CA LEU A 165 13.96 9.14 -4.55
C LEU A 165 13.59 10.31 -3.61
N PRO A 166 14.01 11.56 -3.93
CA PRO A 166 13.85 12.72 -3.04
C PRO A 166 12.39 13.03 -2.66
N VAL A 167 11.42 12.54 -3.45
CA VAL A 167 9.99 12.72 -3.22
C VAL A 167 9.53 12.28 -1.82
N TYR A 168 10.15 11.26 -1.22
CA TYR A 168 9.83 10.81 0.14
C TYR A 168 10.20 11.87 1.18
N GLU A 169 11.45 12.35 1.15
CA GLU A 169 11.95 13.39 2.04
C GLU A 169 11.19 14.72 1.83
N GLU A 170 10.94 15.10 0.57
CA GLU A 170 10.18 16.30 0.21
C GLU A 170 8.74 16.26 0.74
N THR A 171 8.05 15.13 0.59
CA THR A 171 6.67 14.94 1.08
C THR A 171 6.62 15.05 2.60
N TYR A 172 7.53 14.36 3.30
CA TYR A 172 7.63 14.43 4.75
C TYR A 172 7.92 15.85 5.26
N LYS A 173 8.90 16.54 4.67
CA LYS A 173 9.21 17.95 5.01
C LYS A 173 8.04 18.89 4.73
N SER A 174 7.31 18.67 3.63
CA SER A 174 6.11 19.45 3.27
C SER A 174 5.00 19.32 4.32
N LEU A 175 4.70 18.11 4.78
CA LEU A 175 3.72 17.91 5.85
C LEU A 175 4.17 18.57 7.16
N ARG A 176 5.46 18.47 7.49
CA ARG A 176 6.03 19.10 8.69
C ARG A 176 5.93 20.63 8.64
N SER A 177 6.23 21.25 7.49
CA SER A 177 6.17 22.71 7.33
C SER A 177 4.74 23.25 7.41
N ARG A 178 3.75 22.42 7.07
CA ARG A 178 2.31 22.69 7.27
C ARG A 178 1.85 22.56 8.73
N GLY A 179 2.74 22.17 9.64
CA GLY A 179 2.45 22.04 11.07
C GLY A 179 1.82 20.70 11.48
N ILE A 180 1.72 19.73 10.58
CA ILE A 180 1.16 18.41 10.87
C ILE A 180 2.05 17.68 11.89
N ARG A 181 1.42 17.17 12.95
CA ARG A 181 2.09 16.38 14.00
C ARG A 181 2.15 14.92 13.57
N PHE A 182 3.33 14.33 13.70
CA PHE A 182 3.57 12.92 13.44
C PHE A 182 3.47 12.15 14.77
N PRO A 183 2.77 11.00 14.81
CA PRO A 183 2.64 10.19 16.03
C PRO A 183 4.01 9.81 16.64
N GLY A 184 4.10 9.72 17.97
CA GLY A 184 5.32 9.27 18.68
C GLY A 184 6.41 10.33 18.90
N ARG A 185 6.34 11.51 18.26
CA ARG A 185 7.35 12.57 18.45
C ARG A 185 7.27 13.34 19.75
N ASP A 186 6.08 13.39 20.36
CA ASP A 186 5.84 14.19 21.56
C ASP A 186 6.13 13.38 22.84
N ASP A 187 6.18 12.04 22.75
CA ASP A 187 6.51 11.17 23.89
C ASP A 187 8.01 11.20 24.23
N GLU A 188 8.89 11.40 23.23
CA GLU A 188 10.33 11.37 23.45
C GLU A 188 10.89 12.70 24.01
N LYS A 189 10.19 13.82 23.80
CA LYS A 189 10.64 15.14 24.29
C LYS A 189 10.18 15.47 25.70
N ASN A 190 9.23 14.72 26.25
CA ASN A 190 8.72 14.89 27.61
C ASN A 190 9.14 13.77 28.58
N SER A 191 9.97 12.81 28.15
CA SER A 191 10.55 11.83 29.06
C SER A 191 11.64 12.48 29.92
N PRO A 192 11.51 12.50 31.26
CA PRO A 192 12.57 13.03 32.12
C PRO A 192 13.82 12.18 31.91
N ARG A 193 14.89 12.79 31.38
CA ARG A 193 16.24 12.20 31.42
C ARG A 193 16.66 12.10 32.89
N THR A 194 16.20 11.07 33.60
CA THR A 194 16.77 10.69 34.89
C THR A 194 18.15 10.12 34.62
N LYS A 195 19.13 11.02 34.65
CA LYS A 195 20.52 10.66 34.89
C LYS A 195 20.61 10.19 36.34
N ASP A 196 20.42 8.89 36.57
CA ASP A 196 21.12 8.21 37.65
C ASP A 196 21.15 6.72 37.40
N GLY A 197 22.36 6.19 37.42
CA GLY A 197 22.64 4.80 37.11
C GLY A 197 22.14 3.88 38.21
N THR A 198 21.52 2.77 37.83
CA THR A 198 21.69 1.48 38.49
C THR A 198 21.37 0.38 37.48
N VAL A 199 22.35 -0.49 37.30
CA VAL A 199 22.32 -1.69 36.46
C VAL A 199 21.18 -2.62 36.91
N GLY A 200 20.27 -2.96 36.00
CA GLY A 200 19.19 -3.92 36.25
C GLY A 200 18.79 -4.66 34.98
N LYS A 201 19.44 -5.79 34.72
CA LYS A 201 19.06 -6.76 33.68
C LYS A 201 17.63 -7.27 33.93
N ARG A 202 16.67 -6.95 33.06
CA ARG A 202 15.51 -7.82 32.78
C ARG A 202 15.14 -7.73 31.31
N ALA A 203 15.20 -8.88 30.65
CA ALA A 203 14.88 -9.09 29.26
C ALA A 203 13.38 -9.43 29.11
N GLY A 204 12.75 -8.95 28.03
CA GLY A 204 11.78 -9.76 27.29
C GLY A 204 10.27 -9.63 27.56
N SER A 205 9.72 -8.44 27.86
CA SER A 205 8.24 -8.26 27.80
C SER A 205 7.73 -6.95 27.17
N GLY A 206 8.62 -6.06 26.69
CA GLY A 206 8.20 -4.73 26.25
C GLY A 206 7.54 -4.66 24.87
N ALA A 207 7.77 -5.63 23.98
CA ALA A 207 7.18 -5.61 22.66
C ALA A 207 5.69 -5.99 22.68
N ASP A 208 5.34 -7.01 23.48
CA ASP A 208 3.96 -7.48 23.60
C ASP A 208 3.06 -6.45 24.30
N GLU A 209 3.59 -5.74 25.29
CA GLU A 209 2.87 -4.68 26.01
C GLU A 209 2.57 -3.47 25.08
N LEU A 210 3.51 -3.10 24.22
CA LEU A 210 3.31 -2.04 23.22
C LEU A 210 2.30 -2.43 22.14
N LEU A 211 2.27 -3.70 21.75
CA LEU A 211 1.27 -4.22 20.81
C LEU A 211 -0.12 -4.25 21.45
N GLN A 212 -0.21 -4.65 22.73
CA GLN A 212 -1.46 -4.64 23.48
C GLN A 212 -2.02 -3.22 23.64
N ASP A 213 -1.18 -2.25 23.98
CA ASP A 213 -1.57 -0.84 24.09
C ASP A 213 -1.98 -0.25 22.74
N LEU A 214 -1.30 -0.66 21.66
CA LEU A 214 -1.67 -0.26 20.30
C LEU A 214 -3.02 -0.87 19.89
N ASP A 215 -3.28 -2.14 20.21
CA ASP A 215 -4.57 -2.78 19.97
C ASP A 215 -5.70 -2.13 20.80
N ASP A 216 -5.45 -1.82 22.07
CA ASP A 216 -6.41 -1.12 22.95
C ASP A 216 -6.70 0.30 22.44
N MET A 217 -5.69 0.98 21.88
CA MET A 217 -5.83 2.30 21.25
C MET A 217 -6.53 2.22 19.89
N ILE A 218 -6.28 1.17 19.09
CA ILE A 218 -6.83 1.02 17.75
C ILE A 218 -8.28 0.55 17.78
N PHE A 219 -8.60 -0.45 18.60
CA PHE A 219 -9.90 -1.13 18.60
C PHE A 219 -10.80 -0.73 19.76
N GLY A 220 -10.28 0.03 20.72
CA GLY A 220 -10.96 0.30 21.97
C GLY A 220 -10.98 -0.95 22.85
N LYS A 221 -10.69 -0.78 24.13
CA LYS A 221 -10.65 -1.86 25.12
C LYS A 221 -11.94 -2.71 25.10
N LYS A 222 -11.89 -3.89 24.47
CA LYS A 222 -12.98 -4.88 24.54
C LYS A 222 -12.97 -5.46 25.96
N GLY A 223 -13.84 -4.94 26.82
CA GLY A 223 -14.00 -5.41 28.19
C GLY A 223 -14.44 -6.87 28.26
N GLY A 224 -13.81 -7.63 29.16
CA GLY A 224 -14.40 -8.85 29.70
C GLY A 224 -13.40 -9.94 30.06
N THR A 225 -12.97 -9.97 31.33
CA THR A 225 -12.98 -11.20 32.13
C THR A 225 -13.04 -10.84 33.62
N SER A 226 -14.18 -11.20 34.21
CA SER A 226 -14.38 -11.35 35.64
C SER A 226 -13.43 -12.39 36.22
N SER A 227 -12.88 -12.12 37.41
CA SER A 227 -12.21 -13.12 38.24
C SER A 227 -12.46 -12.76 39.70
N GLN A 228 -13.20 -13.63 40.37
CA GLN A 228 -13.47 -13.62 41.81
C GLN A 228 -12.17 -13.61 42.62
N GLN A 229 -12.10 -12.79 43.67
CA GLN A 229 -11.48 -13.22 44.93
C GLN A 229 -11.88 -12.35 46.12
N ASP A 230 -12.57 -13.02 47.06
CA ASP A 230 -12.39 -12.97 48.51
C ASP A 230 -12.56 -11.67 49.33
N ARG A 231 -13.60 -11.75 50.19
CA ARG A 231 -13.64 -11.36 51.62
C ARG A 231 -13.44 -9.89 52.02
N LYS A 232 -14.53 -9.31 52.55
CA LYS A 232 -14.58 -8.86 53.96
C LYS A 232 -16.01 -8.61 54.44
N GLU A 233 -16.30 -9.19 55.60
CA GLU A 233 -17.51 -9.06 56.41
C GLU A 233 -17.67 -7.64 56.97
N GLN A 234 -18.90 -7.12 56.92
CA GLN A 234 -19.52 -6.24 57.93
C GLN A 234 -21.02 -6.26 57.60
N LYS A 235 -21.84 -7.10 58.26
CA LYS A 235 -22.62 -6.75 59.47
C LYS A 235 -23.05 -5.29 59.46
N ASP A 236 -24.34 -5.07 59.24
CA ASP A 236 -25.23 -4.42 60.20
C ASP A 236 -26.70 -4.55 59.74
N ASP A 237 -27.48 -5.24 60.56
CA ASP A 237 -28.82 -4.88 61.06
C ASP A 237 -29.85 -4.29 60.08
N PHE A 238 -30.91 -5.06 59.76
CA PHE A 238 -32.23 -4.87 60.39
C PHE A 238 -33.22 -5.97 59.96
N ILE A 239 -33.73 -6.71 60.95
CA ILE A 239 -34.86 -7.64 60.88
C ILE A 239 -36.14 -6.82 61.17
N SER A 240 -37.23 -7.04 60.42
CA SER A 240 -38.46 -7.67 60.97
C SER A 240 -39.67 -7.55 60.03
N PHE A 241 -40.26 -8.72 59.75
CA PHE A 241 -41.57 -9.05 59.17
C PHE A 241 -41.93 -8.59 57.75
#